data_AF-A0A2Z6M5P4-F1
#
_entry.id   AF-A0A2Z6M5P4-F1
#
_cell.length_a   1.000
_cell.length_b   1.000
_cell.length_c   1.000
_cell.angle_alpha   90.00
_cell.angle_beta   90.00
_cell.angle_gamma   90.00
#
_symmetry.space_group_name_H-M   'P 1'
#
loop_
_entity.id
_entity.type
_entity.pdbx_description
1 polymer ?
#
loop_
_entity_poly.entity_id
_entity_poly.type
_entity_poly.pdbx_seq_one_letter_code
_entity_poly.pdbx_strand_id
1 'polypeptide(L)'
;MKDGNWISVEPNSQALIVNIGDLFQALSNGLYRSVKHRVVAAEKVERFSMAFFYGPSIDTVIESYATPPLYRKFTFGEYQEQTLKDLKEVGDKVGLSRFLL
;
A
#
# COMPACT_ATOMS: atom_id res chain seq x y z
N MET A 1 -0.37 -7.23 -8.74
CA MET A 1 -0.02 -8.49 -9.44
C MET A 1 -0.86 -9.61 -8.87
N LYS A 2 -1.23 -10.59 -9.69
CA LYS A 2 -1.92 -11.82 -9.26
C LYS A 2 -1.13 -13.00 -9.82
N ASP A 3 -0.75 -13.93 -8.97
CA ASP A 3 0.02 -15.12 -9.35
C ASP A 3 1.29 -14.80 -10.16
N GLY A 4 2.01 -13.74 -9.75
CA GLY A 4 3.22 -13.27 -10.43
C GLY A 4 2.99 -12.44 -11.69
N ASN A 5 1.75 -12.35 -12.18
CA ASN A 5 1.42 -11.66 -13.42
C ASN A 5 0.87 -10.25 -13.18
N TRP A 6 1.21 -9.35 -14.09
CA TRP A 6 0.53 -8.06 -14.21
C TRP A 6 -0.83 -8.25 -14.86
N ILE A 7 -1.86 -7.65 -14.26
CA ILE A 7 -3.22 -7.66 -14.79
C ILE A 7 -3.59 -6.21 -15.10
N SER A 8 -4.06 -5.96 -16.32
CA SER A 8 -4.60 -4.66 -16.72
C SER A 8 -5.90 -4.40 -15.99
N VAL A 9 -6.04 -3.17 -15.47
CA VAL A 9 -7.31 -2.68 -14.93
C VAL A 9 -7.92 -1.79 -16.01
N GLU A 10 -8.98 -2.28 -16.64
CA GLU A 10 -9.66 -1.57 -17.72
C GLU A 10 -10.35 -0.31 -17.19
N PRO A 11 -10.20 0.85 -17.86
CA PRO A 11 -10.92 2.06 -17.50
C PRO A 11 -12.44 1.87 -17.59
N ASN A 12 -13.16 2.33 -16.58
CA ASN A 12 -14.62 2.39 -16.58
C ASN A 12 -15.07 3.79 -16.17
N SER A 13 -15.75 4.51 -17.06
CA SER A 13 -16.18 5.90 -16.84
C SER A 13 -17.29 6.05 -15.78
N GLN A 14 -17.92 4.95 -15.36
CA GLN A 14 -18.99 4.92 -14.37
C GLN A 14 -18.51 4.37 -13.01
N ALA A 15 -17.22 4.06 -12.86
CA ALA A 15 -16.69 3.43 -11.67
C ALA A 15 -15.40 4.09 -11.18
N LEU A 16 -15.15 3.92 -9.88
CA LEU A 16 -13.87 4.24 -9.26
C LEU A 16 -13.07 2.96 -9.07
N ILE A 17 -11.76 3.06 -9.29
CA ILE A 17 -10.82 2.01 -8.90
C ILE A 17 -10.45 2.27 -7.43
N VAL A 18 -10.66 1.26 -6.58
CA VAL A 18 -10.30 1.30 -5.17
C VAL A 18 -9.20 0.27 -4.92
N ASN A 19 -8.10 0.72 -4.34
CA ASN A 19 -7.06 -0.14 -3.83
C ASN A 19 -6.85 0.10 -2.34
N ILE A 20 -6.38 -0.94 -1.65
CA ILE A 20 -5.98 -0.84 -0.25
C ILE A 20 -4.47 -0.67 -0.13
N GLY A 21 -4.04 0.04 0.92
CA GLY A 21 -2.65 0.23 1.26
C GLY A 21 -2.18 -0.65 2.42
N ASP A 22 -0.91 -0.48 2.76
CA ASP A 22 -0.22 -1.31 3.74
C ASP A 22 -0.81 -1.21 5.15
N LEU A 23 -1.26 -0.03 5.57
CA LEU A 23 -1.84 0.14 6.91
C LEU A 23 -3.08 -0.74 7.09
N PHE A 24 -3.91 -0.86 6.06
CA PHE A 24 -5.10 -1.71 6.10
C PHE A 24 -4.74 -3.20 6.02
N GLN A 25 -3.68 -3.56 5.29
CA GLN A 25 -3.15 -4.92 5.34
C GLN A 25 -2.66 -5.29 6.74
N ALA A 26 -1.93 -4.39 7.41
CA ALA A 26 -1.45 -4.62 8.77
C ALA A 26 -2.61 -4.73 9.77
N LEU A 27 -3.57 -3.80 9.71
CA LEU A 27 -4.79 -3.81 10.52
C LEU A 27 -5.57 -5.12 10.38
N SER A 28 -5.73 -5.60 9.15
CA SER A 28 -6.48 -6.83 8.83
C SER A 28 -5.68 -8.12 8.99
N ASN A 29 -4.47 -8.06 9.56
CA ASN A 29 -3.55 -9.19 9.71
C ASN A 29 -3.29 -9.96 8.41
N GLY A 30 -3.20 -9.25 7.28
CA GLY A 30 -2.96 -9.87 5.98
C GLY A 30 -4.19 -10.43 5.27
N LEU A 31 -5.40 -10.33 5.85
CA LEU A 31 -6.64 -10.75 5.18
C LEU A 31 -6.84 -10.00 3.87
N TYR A 32 -6.61 -8.69 3.89
CA TYR A 32 -6.58 -7.88 2.68
C TYR A 32 -5.15 -7.49 2.34
N ARG A 33 -4.76 -7.67 1.08
CA ARG A 33 -3.38 -7.45 0.63
C ARG A 33 -3.22 -6.12 -0.10
N SER A 34 -2.24 -5.34 0.32
CA SER A 34 -1.66 -4.20 -0.39
C SER A 34 -0.92 -4.72 -1.62
N VAL A 35 -1.46 -4.45 -2.80
CA VAL A 35 -0.94 -5.01 -4.06
C VAL A 35 0.00 -4.04 -4.77
N LYS A 36 1.09 -4.58 -5.32
CA LYS A 36 1.92 -3.86 -6.29
C LYS A 36 1.09 -3.52 -7.53
N HIS A 37 1.10 -2.24 -7.88
CA HIS A 37 0.47 -1.66 -9.06
C HIS A 37 1.46 -0.73 -9.76
N ARG A 38 1.33 -0.56 -11.08
CA ARG A 38 2.15 0.35 -11.89
C ARG A 38 1.30 0.95 -13.00
N VAL A 39 1.71 2.11 -13.49
CA VAL A 39 1.19 2.69 -14.72
C VAL A 39 2.23 2.47 -15.81
N VAL A 40 1.81 1.94 -16.96
CA VAL A 40 2.65 1.83 -18.16
C VAL A 40 2.32 3.03 -19.03
N ALA A 41 3.35 3.77 -19.46
CA ALA A 41 3.17 4.92 -20.34
C ALA A 41 2.63 4.45 -21.71
N ALA A 42 1.57 5.11 -22.19
CA ALA A 42 1.09 4.91 -23.55
C ALA A 42 1.87 5.81 -24.51
N GLU A 43 2.26 5.26 -25.66
CA GLU A 43 3.09 6.00 -26.63
C GLU A 43 2.31 7.08 -27.40
N LYS A 44 0.98 6.94 -27.52
CA LYS A 44 0.17 7.70 -28.50
C LYS A 44 -1.01 8.46 -27.92
N VAL A 45 -1.37 8.20 -26.66
CA VAL A 45 -2.61 8.73 -26.06
C VAL A 45 -2.33 9.13 -24.62
N GLU A 46 -2.80 10.31 -24.23
CA GLU A 46 -2.71 10.79 -22.85
C GLU A 46 -3.72 10.06 -21.96
N ARG A 47 -3.28 9.72 -20.74
CA ARG A 47 -4.15 9.19 -19.68
C ARG A 47 -4.13 10.13 -18.49
N PHE A 48 -5.27 10.72 -18.17
CA PHE A 48 -5.46 11.52 -16.97
C PHE A 48 -5.86 10.62 -15.79
N SER A 49 -5.39 10.97 -14.59
CA SER A 49 -5.69 10.24 -13.36
C SER A 49 -5.79 11.23 -12.20
N MET A 50 -6.81 11.07 -11.37
CA MET A 50 -6.94 11.75 -10.09
C MET A 50 -6.99 10.68 -9.00
N ALA A 51 -6.08 10.78 -8.02
CA ALA A 51 -5.99 9.84 -6.92
C ALA A 51 -6.26 10.56 -5.61
N PHE A 52 -7.08 9.94 -4.76
CA PHE A 52 -7.32 10.38 -3.40
C PHE A 52 -6.80 9.30 -2.44
N PHE A 53 -6.01 9.72 -1.46
CA PHE A 53 -5.45 8.83 -0.44
C PHE A 53 -6.08 9.18 0.91
N TYR A 54 -6.86 8.24 1.44
CA TYR A 54 -7.39 8.34 2.80
C TYR A 54 -6.46 7.60 3.76
N GLY A 55 -5.94 8.30 4.76
CA GLY A 55 -5.05 7.76 5.77
C GLY A 55 -5.37 8.30 7.16
N PRO A 56 -4.93 7.60 8.22
CA PRO A 56 -5.14 8.04 9.60
C PRO A 56 -4.21 9.22 9.96
N SER A 57 -4.40 9.77 11.17
CA SER A 57 -3.45 10.74 11.74
C SER A 57 -2.10 10.09 12.03
N ILE A 58 -1.03 10.90 12.08
CA ILE A 58 0.35 10.42 12.21
C ILE A 58 0.61 9.64 13.52
N ASP A 59 -0.12 9.98 14.57
CA ASP A 59 -0.07 9.38 15.91
C ASP A 59 -0.94 8.11 16.04
N THR A 60 -1.75 7.80 15.04
CA THR A 60 -2.62 6.61 15.07
C THR A 60 -1.79 5.34 15.08
N VAL A 61 -2.02 4.49 16.09
CA VAL A 61 -1.42 3.16 16.21
C VAL A 61 -2.13 2.20 15.27
N ILE A 62 -1.36 1.49 14.46
CA ILE A 62 -1.79 0.40 13.59
C ILE A 62 -1.52 -0.91 14.31
N GLU A 63 -2.58 -1.66 14.60
CA GLU A 63 -2.49 -2.97 15.22
C GLU A 63 -3.63 -3.88 14.75
N SER A 64 -3.39 -5.19 14.72
CA SER A 64 -4.45 -6.17 14.52
C SER A 64 -4.79 -6.88 15.81
N TYR A 65 -6.06 -7.21 15.99
CA TYR A 65 -6.56 -8.02 17.10
C TYR A 65 -6.59 -9.52 16.78
N ALA A 66 -6.09 -9.93 15.62
CA ALA A 66 -5.94 -11.33 15.27
C ALA A 66 -4.90 -12.03 16.15
N THR A 67 -5.09 -13.34 16.39
CA THR A 67 -4.19 -14.16 17.20
C THR A 67 -3.70 -15.38 16.40
N PRO A 68 -2.38 -15.55 16.17
CA PRO A 68 -1.31 -14.60 16.49
C PRO A 68 -1.29 -13.38 15.55
N PRO A 69 -0.83 -12.21 16.03
CA PRO A 69 -0.55 -11.07 15.15
C PRO A 69 0.65 -11.37 14.24
N LEU A 70 0.61 -10.91 12.99
CA LEU A 70 1.74 -10.99 12.04
C LEU A 70 2.69 -9.80 12.16
N TYR A 71 2.16 -8.65 12.55
CA TYR A 71 2.89 -7.39 12.62
C TYR A 71 2.95 -6.90 14.05
N ARG A 72 4.07 -6.27 14.43
CA ARG A 72 4.15 -5.52 15.70
C ARG A 72 3.28 -4.27 15.60
N LYS A 73 3.00 -3.65 16.74
CA LYS A 73 2.35 -2.33 16.76
C LYS A 73 3.33 -1.25 16.28
N PHE A 74 2.83 -0.31 15.49
CA PHE A 74 3.57 0.86 15.01
C PHE A 74 2.60 2.02 14.76
N THR A 75 3.07 3.25 14.75
CA THR A 75 2.25 4.41 14.36
C THR A 75 2.34 4.67 12.85
N PHE A 76 1.35 5.38 12.29
CA PHE A 76 1.47 5.81 10.90
C PHE A 76 2.71 6.70 10.67
N GLY A 77 3.07 7.56 11.62
CA GLY A 77 4.29 8.35 11.57
C GLY A 77 5.55 7.51 11.48
N GLU A 78 5.67 6.49 12.32
CA GLU A 78 6.78 5.54 12.26
C GLU A 78 6.85 4.85 10.88
N TYR A 79 5.71 4.49 10.31
CA TYR A 79 5.64 3.90 8.97
C TYR A 79 6.14 4.86 7.88
N GLN A 80 5.78 6.14 7.95
CA GLN A 80 6.22 7.17 7.02
C GLN A 80 7.73 7.43 7.15
N GLU A 81 8.24 7.56 8.37
CA GLU A 81 9.66 7.75 8.66
C GLU A 81 10.50 6.57 8.13
N GLN A 82 10.08 5.34 8.41
CA GLN A 82 10.76 4.15 7.90
C GLN A 82 10.72 4.09 6.37
N THR A 83 9.61 4.47 5.74
CA THR A 83 9.52 4.54 4.27
C THR A 83 10.49 5.57 3.70
N LEU A 84 10.61 6.75 4.30
CA LEU A 84 11.57 7.76 3.88
C LEU A 84 13.02 7.29 4.08
N LYS A 85 13.29 6.53 5.14
CA LYS A 85 14.60 5.90 5.37
C LYS A 85 14.92 4.86 4.29
N ASP A 86 13.98 3.95 3.99
CA ASP A 86 14.15 2.92 2.96
C ASP A 86 14.40 3.56 1.58
N LEU A 87 13.68 4.63 1.24
CA LEU A 87 13.90 5.37 -0.01
C LEU A 87 15.31 5.96 -0.11
N LYS A 88 15.87 6.45 1.01
CA LYS A 88 17.23 7.00 1.04
C LYS A 88 18.31 5.93 0.97
N GLU A 89 18.11 4.80 1.64
CA GLU A 89 19.13 3.76 1.80
C GLU A 89 19.09 2.71 0.68
N VAL A 90 17.90 2.35 0.21
CA VAL A 90 17.65 1.25 -0.73
C VAL A 90 17.15 1.76 -2.09
N GLY A 91 16.66 2.99 -2.16
CA GLY A 91 16.09 3.57 -3.38
C GLY A 91 14.65 3.11 -3.67
N ASP A 92 14.06 2.27 -2.82
CA ASP A 92 12.68 1.81 -2.92
C ASP A 92 12.10 1.56 -1.53
N LYS A 93 10.77 1.55 -1.44
CA LYS A 93 10.03 1.26 -0.23
C LYS A 93 10.07 -0.25 0.05
N VAL A 94 10.59 -0.63 1.23
CA VAL A 94 10.60 -2.03 1.68
C VAL A 94 9.22 -2.45 2.23
N GLY A 95 8.56 -1.57 2.98
CA GLY A 95 7.17 -1.75 3.43
C GLY A 95 7.02 -2.60 4.70
N LEU A 96 5.91 -3.34 4.81
CA LEU A 96 5.49 -4.02 6.04
C LEU A 96 6.43 -5.10 6.57
N SER A 97 7.38 -5.58 5.76
CA SER A 97 8.39 -6.54 6.24
C SER A 97 9.29 -5.95 7.33
N ARG A 98 9.43 -4.62 7.42
CA ARG A 98 10.08 -3.90 8.54
C ARG A 98 9.30 -3.95 9.87
N PHE A 99 8.05 -4.40 9.82
CA PHE A 99 7.09 -4.35 10.92
C PHE A 99 6.54 -5.73 11.29
N LEU A 100 7.11 -6.82 10.76
CA LEU A 100 6.77 -8.18 11.19
C LEU A 100 7.20 -8.42 12.65
N LEU A 101 6.53 -9.34 13.33
CA LEU A 101 6.94 -9.87 14.64
C LEU A 101 8.06 -10.91 14.51
#